data_AF-A0A2V5UZM2-F1
#
_entry.id   AF-A0A2V5UZM2-F1
#
_cell.length_a   1.000
_cell.length_b   1.000
_cell.length_c   1.000
_cell.angle_alpha   90.00
_cell.angle_beta   90.00
_cell.angle_gamma   90.00
#
_symmetry.space_group_name_H-M   'P 1'
#
loop_
_entity.id
_entity.type
_entity.pdbx_description
1 polymer ?
#
loop_
_entity_poly.entity_id
_entity_poly.type
_entity_poly.pdbx_seq_one_letter_code
_entity_poly.pdbx_strand_id
1 'polypeptide(L)'
;MKQKNTTAQSKTSLRHPEMSVKITPFGPTQAALDEIARDLLRLTEVKKHLQNSRHRLLSIAPVETELKSSRAPAPPSRFRATIYDYTNNRALLIDGRLAQPRKVKITESASQPLPTRKEFEEAVEILARDKQLGPGIREQRLQPYPPMPPLLGEQLPDGRTERTIAVGLLPTKGERHHEIVGVNMSRQTIVRFENHAPPTAQAHSQTCGLPYANQSTTGGQFAAGQVWITVKQGSTTLWKFLAVRPAASSGTNGSGVELRFVDYRGKRVLYRAHVPILNVKYDPTPSSPDGACGPFRDWQNEEGMIQANGTDVAPGFRLCPTPAQTILDTGSDTGNFLGTAIYVQGQEAVLVCEMEASWYRYVSEWRLHANGTIHPRFGFSAVNTSSCVCNVHHHHAYWRLDFDIRTAGNNRVREFNDPPLVGSSNLHHKNYEIRRSRDPARNRKWRVENAATGEGYDIIPGADDGVATASPDWPFPKGDVWILRYRGSEIDDGVVAIGPPCEAGLDGWVNGESIQNTDVVIWYGAHFTHDVQHEAPGSHGHIVGPVLKPVNW
;
A
#
# COMPACT_ATOMS: atom_id res chain seq x y z
N MET A 1 -27.24 33.81 -57.26
CA MET A 1 -26.64 33.22 -56.05
C MET A 1 -27.76 32.80 -55.10
N LYS A 2 -28.04 31.49 -55.00
CA LYS A 2 -28.89 30.92 -53.94
C LYS A 2 -28.22 29.63 -53.48
N GLN A 3 -27.83 29.61 -52.21
CA GLN A 3 -27.09 28.54 -51.54
C GLN A 3 -27.89 27.23 -51.54
N LYS A 4 -27.22 26.14 -51.92
CA LYS A 4 -27.66 24.77 -51.64
C LYS A 4 -27.22 24.40 -50.21
N ASN A 5 -28.17 24.30 -49.30
CA ASN A 5 -27.96 23.66 -48.00
C ASN A 5 -27.75 22.15 -48.22
N THR A 6 -26.56 21.68 -47.93
CA THR A 6 -26.23 20.25 -47.84
C THR A 6 -26.46 19.83 -46.39
N THR A 7 -27.44 18.95 -46.17
CA THR A 7 -27.74 18.36 -44.87
C THR A 7 -26.60 17.42 -44.48
N ALA A 8 -25.87 17.76 -43.42
CA ALA A 8 -24.87 16.88 -42.84
C ALA A 8 -25.55 15.67 -42.18
N GLN A 9 -25.14 14.47 -42.58
CA GLN A 9 -25.49 13.22 -41.91
C GLN A 9 -24.92 13.22 -40.49
N SER A 10 -25.83 13.21 -39.51
CA SER A 10 -25.55 12.89 -38.11
C SER A 10 -24.89 11.51 -38.02
N LYS A 11 -23.62 11.47 -37.60
CA LYS A 11 -22.96 10.25 -37.14
C LYS A 11 -23.65 9.83 -35.85
N THR A 12 -24.49 8.80 -35.93
CA THR A 12 -24.99 8.06 -34.78
C THR A 12 -23.79 7.53 -33.99
N SER A 13 -23.49 8.14 -32.84
CA SER A 13 -22.57 7.53 -31.88
C SER A 13 -23.22 6.24 -31.40
N LEU A 14 -22.62 5.09 -31.71
CA LEU A 14 -23.01 3.81 -31.13
C LEU A 14 -22.92 3.95 -29.61
N ARG A 15 -24.07 4.06 -28.94
CA ARG A 15 -24.14 4.03 -27.47
C ARG A 15 -23.79 2.61 -27.05
N HIS A 16 -22.58 2.41 -26.55
CA HIS A 16 -22.22 1.16 -25.89
C HIS A 16 -23.15 0.95 -24.69
N PRO A 17 -23.57 -0.30 -24.40
CA PRO A 17 -24.35 -0.58 -23.20
C PRO A 17 -23.60 -0.08 -21.96
N GLU A 18 -24.34 0.47 -21.01
CA GLU A 18 -23.78 0.91 -19.73
C GLU A 18 -23.21 -0.29 -18.97
N MET A 19 -22.09 -0.07 -18.28
CA MET A 19 -21.50 -1.09 -17.44
C MET A 19 -22.20 -1.12 -16.08
N SER A 20 -22.42 -2.32 -15.56
CA SER A 20 -22.98 -2.54 -14.23
C SER A 20 -22.01 -3.31 -13.36
N VAL A 21 -22.03 -3.03 -12.06
CA VAL A 21 -21.15 -3.66 -11.07
C VAL A 21 -22.02 -4.35 -10.03
N LYS A 22 -21.81 -5.67 -9.86
CA LYS A 22 -22.38 -6.46 -8.76
C LYS A 22 -21.29 -6.76 -7.75
N ILE A 23 -21.60 -6.53 -6.48
CA ILE A 23 -20.66 -6.72 -5.36
C ILE A 23 -21.25 -7.72 -4.37
N THR A 24 -20.41 -8.60 -3.82
CA THR A 24 -20.84 -9.59 -2.82
C THR A 24 -19.75 -9.74 -1.76
N PRO A 25 -20.04 -9.51 -0.46
CA PRO A 25 -19.06 -9.68 0.62
C PRO A 25 -18.43 -11.08 0.65
N PHE A 26 -17.18 -11.15 1.09
CA PHE A 26 -16.40 -12.37 1.24
C PHE A 26 -15.49 -12.27 2.48
N GLY A 27 -15.21 -13.40 3.14
CA GLY A 27 -14.38 -13.43 4.34
C GLY A 27 -15.15 -13.14 5.64
N PRO A 28 -14.41 -13.00 6.76
CA PRO A 28 -15.02 -12.71 8.06
C PRO A 28 -15.63 -11.31 8.12
N THR A 29 -16.66 -11.14 8.93
CA THR A 29 -17.24 -9.83 9.22
C THR A 29 -16.41 -9.09 10.27
N GLN A 30 -16.50 -7.76 10.28
CA GLN A 30 -15.87 -6.95 11.33
C GLN A 30 -16.38 -7.35 12.73
N ALA A 31 -17.70 -7.56 12.86
CA ALA A 31 -18.32 -7.95 14.12
C ALA A 31 -17.75 -9.26 14.69
N ALA A 32 -17.45 -10.25 13.83
CA ALA A 32 -16.86 -11.51 14.27
C ALA A 32 -15.42 -11.30 14.79
N LEU A 33 -14.63 -10.45 14.13
CA LEU A 33 -13.27 -10.13 14.60
C LEU A 33 -13.30 -9.33 15.91
N ASP A 34 -14.23 -8.38 16.04
CA ASP A 34 -14.40 -7.59 17.26
C ASP A 34 -14.83 -8.47 18.45
N GLU A 35 -15.67 -9.48 18.20
CA GLU A 35 -16.05 -10.46 19.22
C GLU A 35 -14.85 -11.27 19.70
N ILE A 36 -14.02 -11.77 18.77
CA ILE A 36 -12.79 -12.48 19.11
C ILE A 36 -11.86 -11.55 19.91
N ALA A 37 -11.66 -10.31 19.46
CA ALA A 37 -10.82 -9.33 20.14
C ALA A 37 -11.26 -9.07 21.60
N ARG A 38 -12.56 -8.90 21.84
CA ARG A 38 -13.12 -8.68 23.18
C ARG A 38 -12.90 -9.86 24.12
N ASP A 39 -13.00 -11.07 23.60
CA ASP A 39 -12.91 -12.30 24.41
C ASP A 39 -11.48 -12.83 24.55
N LEU A 40 -10.56 -12.44 23.66
CA LEU A 40 -9.19 -12.95 23.64
C LEU A 40 -8.45 -12.71 24.96
N LEU A 41 -8.56 -11.49 25.51
CA LEU A 41 -7.95 -11.12 26.80
C LEU A 41 -8.62 -11.82 28.00
N ARG A 42 -9.78 -12.44 27.80
CA ARG A 42 -10.49 -13.19 28.84
C ARG A 42 -10.07 -14.66 28.90
N LEU A 43 -9.40 -15.18 27.87
CA LEU A 43 -8.96 -16.57 27.81
C LEU A 43 -7.95 -16.89 28.91
N THR A 44 -8.14 -18.02 29.60
CA THR A 44 -7.27 -18.46 30.69
C THR A 44 -5.80 -18.53 30.27
N GLU A 45 -5.51 -19.07 29.08
CA GLU A 45 -4.13 -19.18 28.59
C GLU A 45 -3.49 -17.81 28.31
N VAL A 46 -4.25 -16.85 27.79
CA VAL A 46 -3.76 -15.46 27.56
C VAL A 46 -3.54 -14.76 28.89
N LYS A 47 -4.47 -14.89 29.85
CA LYS A 47 -4.32 -14.35 31.21
C LYS A 47 -3.11 -14.92 31.95
N LYS A 48 -2.78 -16.21 31.78
CA LYS A 48 -1.58 -16.81 32.39
C LYS A 48 -0.28 -16.16 31.90
N HIS A 49 -0.21 -15.80 30.62
CA HIS A 49 0.96 -15.14 30.04
C HIS A 49 1.05 -13.66 30.44
N LEU A 50 -0.09 -12.97 30.48
CA LEU A 50 -0.13 -11.54 30.80
C LEU A 50 -0.10 -11.24 32.31
N GLN A 51 -0.66 -12.13 33.14
CA GLN A 51 -0.81 -11.92 34.58
C GLN A 51 -1.41 -10.53 34.87
N ASN A 52 -0.73 -9.71 35.68
CA ASN A 52 -1.12 -8.33 35.99
C ASN A 52 -0.34 -7.28 35.18
N SER A 53 0.27 -7.67 34.05
CA SER A 53 1.01 -6.73 33.21
C SER A 53 0.10 -5.64 32.63
N ARG A 54 0.67 -4.45 32.47
CA ARG A 54 0.16 -3.39 31.59
C ARG A 54 0.32 -3.86 30.14
N HIS A 55 -0.79 -4.02 29.44
CA HIS A 55 -0.78 -4.55 28.06
C HIS A 55 -1.88 -3.94 27.20
N ARG A 56 -1.81 -4.16 25.88
CA ARG A 56 -2.85 -3.75 24.93
C ARG A 56 -2.92 -4.69 23.74
N LEU A 57 -4.13 -5.03 23.31
CA LEU A 57 -4.38 -5.65 22.01
C LEU A 57 -4.16 -4.60 20.92
N LEU A 58 -3.13 -4.79 20.09
CA LEU A 58 -2.78 -3.87 19.01
C LEU A 58 -3.57 -4.17 17.73
N SER A 59 -3.68 -5.44 17.35
CA SER A 59 -4.37 -5.85 16.13
C SER A 59 -4.96 -7.26 16.23
N ILE A 60 -5.96 -7.54 15.38
CA ILE A 60 -6.46 -8.89 15.09
C ILE A 60 -6.72 -9.02 13.60
N ALA A 61 -5.96 -9.88 12.93
CA ALA A 61 -6.06 -10.08 11.48
C ALA A 61 -6.33 -11.55 11.15
N PRO A 62 -7.21 -11.86 10.18
CA PRO A 62 -7.22 -13.13 9.51
C PRO A 62 -5.84 -13.45 8.94
N VAL A 63 -5.41 -14.69 9.10
CA VAL A 63 -4.16 -15.18 8.50
C VAL A 63 -4.54 -15.89 7.21
N GLU A 64 -4.03 -15.37 6.11
CA GLU A 64 -4.18 -16.00 4.81
C GLU A 64 -3.27 -17.24 4.69
N THR A 65 -3.73 -18.23 3.94
CA THR A 65 -2.90 -19.39 3.56
C THR A 65 -2.65 -19.34 2.07
N GLU A 66 -1.44 -18.90 1.70
CA GLU A 66 -0.98 -18.78 0.31
C GLU A 66 -0.61 -20.15 -0.27
N LEU A 67 -1.63 -20.95 -0.59
CA LEU A 67 -1.47 -22.15 -1.41
C LEU A 67 -2.39 -22.04 -2.62
N LYS A 68 -1.80 -21.70 -3.78
CA LYS A 68 -2.49 -21.83 -5.08
C LYS A 68 -3.09 -23.23 -5.16
N SER A 69 -4.41 -23.25 -5.31
CA SER A 69 -5.20 -24.47 -5.31
C SER A 69 -6.18 -24.42 -6.46
N SER A 70 -6.45 -25.58 -7.06
CA SER A 70 -7.52 -25.75 -8.04
C SER A 70 -8.92 -25.65 -7.42
N ARG A 71 -9.00 -25.64 -6.08
CA ARG A 71 -10.27 -25.45 -5.37
C ARG A 71 -10.76 -24.01 -5.46
N ALA A 72 -12.06 -23.84 -5.33
CA ALA A 72 -12.66 -22.52 -5.23
C ALA A 72 -12.03 -21.73 -4.05
N PRO A 73 -11.87 -20.39 -4.19
CA PRO A 73 -11.34 -19.56 -3.13
C PRO A 73 -12.17 -19.74 -1.85
N ALA A 74 -11.48 -20.04 -0.74
CA ALA A 74 -12.10 -20.15 0.57
C ALA A 74 -11.81 -18.87 1.37
N PRO A 75 -12.76 -18.42 2.20
CA PRO A 75 -12.47 -17.32 3.11
C PRO A 75 -11.36 -17.73 4.10
N PRO A 76 -10.58 -16.77 4.61
CA PRO A 76 -9.62 -17.04 5.67
C PRO A 76 -10.27 -17.81 6.82
N SER A 77 -9.58 -18.81 7.36
CA SER A 77 -10.09 -19.67 8.43
C SER A 77 -9.36 -19.50 9.77
N ARG A 78 -8.26 -18.75 9.76
CA ARG A 78 -7.37 -18.50 10.89
C ARG A 78 -7.27 -17.02 11.17
N PHE A 79 -6.86 -16.67 12.38
CA PHE A 79 -6.53 -15.31 12.76
C PHE A 79 -5.25 -15.28 13.59
N ARG A 80 -4.61 -14.11 13.62
CA ARG A 80 -3.53 -13.72 14.51
C ARG A 80 -3.91 -12.42 15.20
N ALA A 81 -3.88 -12.43 16.52
CA ALA A 81 -3.97 -11.23 17.33
C ALA A 81 -2.58 -10.89 17.89
N THR A 82 -2.25 -9.61 17.94
CA THR A 82 -0.98 -9.12 18.47
C THR A 82 -1.24 -8.27 19.70
N ILE A 83 -0.73 -8.71 20.84
CA ILE A 83 -0.78 -7.97 22.10
C ILE A 83 0.62 -7.45 22.42
N TYR A 84 0.73 -6.19 22.84
CA TYR A 84 1.96 -5.69 23.42
C TYR A 84 1.85 -5.66 24.95
N ASP A 85 2.82 -6.26 25.63
CA ASP A 85 3.00 -6.26 27.08
C ASP A 85 4.09 -5.24 27.41
N TYR A 86 3.66 -4.07 27.89
CA TYR A 86 4.55 -2.96 28.21
C TYR A 86 5.35 -3.21 29.49
N THR A 87 4.87 -4.09 30.37
CA THR A 87 5.57 -4.40 31.63
C THR A 87 6.80 -5.27 31.37
N ASN A 88 6.65 -6.27 30.49
CA ASN A 88 7.72 -7.20 30.14
C ASN A 88 8.43 -6.83 28.82
N ASN A 89 8.06 -5.72 28.20
CA ASN A 89 8.60 -5.21 26.94
C ASN A 89 8.65 -6.28 25.83
N ARG A 90 7.49 -6.87 25.50
CA ARG A 90 7.39 -7.95 24.51
C ARG A 90 6.06 -7.92 23.77
N ALA A 91 6.04 -8.48 22.56
CA ALA A 91 4.82 -8.80 21.84
C ALA A 91 4.41 -10.27 22.08
N LEU A 92 3.11 -10.52 22.17
CA LEU A 92 2.50 -11.85 22.15
C LEU A 92 1.68 -12.00 20.88
N LEU A 93 2.03 -13.02 20.06
CA LEU A 93 1.30 -13.41 18.86
C LEU A 93 0.35 -14.56 19.21
N ILE A 94 -0.95 -14.31 19.06
CA ILE A 94 -2.03 -15.22 19.43
C ILE A 94 -2.67 -15.78 18.16
N ASP A 95 -2.29 -16.99 17.77
CA ASP A 95 -2.79 -17.68 16.58
C ASP A 95 -3.98 -18.58 16.91
N GLY A 96 -5.08 -18.44 16.18
CA GLY A 96 -6.29 -19.23 16.38
C GLY A 96 -7.01 -19.60 15.08
N ARG A 97 -8.07 -20.39 15.21
CA ARG A 97 -9.04 -20.66 14.14
C ARG A 97 -10.28 -19.82 14.36
N LEU A 98 -10.81 -19.18 13.32
CA LEU A 98 -12.04 -18.37 13.41
C LEU A 98 -13.24 -19.21 13.88
N ALA A 99 -13.30 -20.49 13.48
CA ALA A 99 -14.34 -21.42 13.92
C ALA A 99 -14.16 -21.94 15.36
N GLN A 100 -12.98 -21.77 15.97
CA GLN A 100 -12.67 -22.22 17.34
C GLN A 100 -11.81 -21.18 18.07
N PRO A 101 -12.31 -19.94 18.27
CA PRO A 101 -11.48 -18.81 18.66
C PRO A 101 -10.92 -18.89 20.08
N ARG A 102 -11.46 -19.79 20.91
CA ARG A 102 -10.98 -20.05 22.28
C ARG A 102 -9.77 -20.99 22.34
N LYS A 103 -9.44 -21.69 21.24
CA LYS A 103 -8.26 -22.56 21.14
C LYS A 103 -7.16 -21.82 20.40
N VAL A 104 -6.19 -21.31 21.16
CA VAL A 104 -5.13 -20.44 20.64
C VAL A 104 -3.74 -21.01 20.92
N LYS A 105 -2.79 -20.70 20.03
CA LYS A 105 -1.36 -20.85 20.25
C LYS A 105 -0.78 -19.46 20.54
N ILE A 106 0.06 -19.36 21.56
CA ILE A 106 0.72 -18.13 21.97
C ILE A 106 2.21 -18.24 21.65
N THR A 107 2.77 -17.21 21.03
CA THR A 107 4.20 -17.11 20.73
C THR A 107 4.71 -15.75 21.20
N GLU A 108 5.81 -15.74 21.94
CA GLU A 108 6.47 -14.48 22.32
C GLU A 108 7.35 -13.97 21.18
N SER A 109 7.45 -12.65 21.04
CA SER A 109 8.19 -11.99 19.99
C SER A 109 8.78 -10.66 20.47
N ALA A 110 9.98 -10.33 19.98
CA ALA A 110 10.58 -9.01 20.13
C ALA A 110 10.10 -8.00 19.08
N SER A 111 9.24 -8.43 18.14
CA SER A 111 8.69 -7.58 17.08
C SER A 111 8.07 -6.30 17.63
N GLN A 112 8.28 -5.20 16.93
CA GLN A 112 7.67 -3.90 17.19
C GLN A 112 6.62 -3.61 16.10
N PRO A 113 5.34 -3.97 16.27
CA PRO A 113 4.30 -3.57 15.33
C PRO A 113 4.13 -2.05 15.33
N LEU A 114 3.68 -1.49 14.21
CA LEU A 114 3.32 -0.08 14.10
C LEU A 114 2.42 0.38 15.27
N PRO A 115 2.60 1.61 15.78
CA PRO A 115 1.72 2.16 16.82
C PRO A 115 0.28 2.24 16.34
N THR A 116 -0.64 1.85 17.20
CA THR A 116 -2.07 2.10 16.95
C THR A 116 -2.42 3.56 17.30
N ARG A 117 -3.50 4.08 16.70
CA ARG A 117 -4.01 5.42 17.06
C ARG A 117 -4.23 5.61 18.57
N LYS A 118 -4.76 4.58 19.24
CA LYS A 118 -4.99 4.64 20.69
C LYS A 118 -3.68 4.72 21.48
N GLU A 119 -2.61 4.09 20.99
CA GLU A 119 -1.30 4.18 21.66
C GLU A 119 -0.68 5.57 21.46
N PHE A 120 -0.83 6.13 20.25
CA PHE A 120 -0.45 7.51 19.99
C PHE A 120 -1.21 8.49 20.90
N GLU A 121 -2.53 8.31 21.06
CA GLU A 121 -3.34 9.12 21.99
C GLU A 121 -2.86 9.02 23.44
N GLU A 122 -2.53 7.81 23.91
CA GLU A 122 -1.95 7.61 25.25
C GLU A 122 -0.57 8.30 25.38
N ALA A 123 0.25 8.26 24.34
CA ALA A 123 1.53 8.97 24.32
C ALA A 123 1.33 10.49 24.41
N VAL A 124 0.33 11.03 23.70
CA VAL A 124 -0.06 12.45 23.81
C VAL A 124 -0.57 12.78 25.21
N GLU A 125 -1.34 11.90 25.86
CA GLU A 125 -1.78 12.11 27.25
C GLU A 125 -0.62 12.17 28.25
N ILE A 126 0.43 11.37 28.04
CA ILE A 126 1.66 11.42 28.85
C ILE A 126 2.36 12.77 28.65
N LEU A 127 2.54 13.21 27.40
CA LEU A 127 3.12 14.53 27.09
C LEU A 127 2.29 15.68 27.63
N ALA A 128 0.96 15.55 27.60
CA ALA A 128 0.05 16.55 28.14
C ALA A 128 0.16 16.69 29.66
N ARG A 129 0.86 15.80 30.39
CA ARG A 129 1.17 15.94 31.83
C ARG A 129 2.56 16.50 32.09
N ASP A 130 3.39 16.62 31.06
CA ASP A 130 4.73 17.20 31.18
C ASP A 130 4.67 18.67 31.61
N LYS A 131 5.66 19.10 32.39
CA LYS A 131 5.71 20.47 32.91
C LYS A 131 6.05 21.50 31.83
N GLN A 132 6.85 21.13 30.82
CA GLN A 132 7.35 22.04 29.80
C GLN A 132 6.48 22.03 28.52
N LEU A 133 6.11 20.84 28.06
CA LEU A 133 5.35 20.61 26.83
C LEU A 133 3.84 20.62 27.07
N GLY A 134 3.39 20.09 28.22
CA GLY A 134 1.98 19.91 28.54
C GLY A 134 1.11 21.16 28.42
N PRO A 135 1.53 22.34 28.91
CA PRO A 135 0.75 23.58 28.72
C PRO A 135 0.51 23.91 27.24
N GLY A 136 1.50 23.69 26.37
CA GLY A 136 1.36 23.96 24.93
C GLY A 136 0.33 23.05 24.27
N ILE A 137 0.28 21.78 24.66
CA ILE A 137 -0.70 20.80 24.13
C ILE A 137 -2.10 21.14 24.64
N ARG A 138 -2.26 21.34 25.96
CA ARG A 138 -3.59 21.60 26.57
C ARG A 138 -4.22 22.92 26.11
N GLU A 139 -3.39 23.93 25.82
CA GLU A 139 -3.82 25.24 25.33
C GLU A 139 -3.88 25.31 23.79
N GLN A 140 -3.71 24.17 23.10
CA GLN A 140 -3.73 24.09 21.63
C GLN A 140 -2.73 25.02 20.93
N ARG A 141 -1.58 25.30 21.57
CA ARG A 141 -0.42 25.99 20.99
C ARG A 141 0.54 25.03 20.29
N LEU A 142 0.47 23.75 20.64
CA LEU A 142 1.14 22.63 20.00
C LEU A 142 0.08 21.64 19.54
N GLN A 143 0.06 21.32 18.24
CA GLN A 143 -0.78 20.29 17.64
C GLN A 143 0.03 18.99 17.56
N PRO A 144 -0.35 17.95 18.33
CA PRO A 144 0.27 16.64 18.18
C PRO A 144 -0.10 16.01 16.83
N TYR A 145 0.87 15.37 16.19
CA TYR A 145 0.67 14.56 14.98
C TYR A 145 1.58 13.31 15.01
N PRO A 146 1.23 12.21 14.32
CA PRO A 146 2.10 11.04 14.19
C PRO A 146 3.23 11.33 13.18
N PRO A 147 4.52 11.37 13.56
CA PRO A 147 5.63 11.59 12.65
C PRO A 147 6.22 10.26 12.15
N MET A 148 7.18 10.32 11.23
CA MET A 148 8.09 9.22 10.93
C MET A 148 9.50 9.49 11.48
N PRO A 149 10.21 8.45 11.95
CA PRO A 149 9.71 7.09 12.14
C PRO A 149 8.66 7.03 13.28
N PRO A 150 7.63 6.17 13.17
CA PRO A 150 6.53 6.15 14.15
C PRO A 150 6.93 5.53 15.49
N LEU A 151 8.00 4.73 15.48
CA LEU A 151 8.62 4.16 16.67
C LEU A 151 10.09 4.56 16.73
N LEU A 152 10.53 4.83 17.95
CA LEU A 152 11.88 5.24 18.31
C LEU A 152 12.45 4.21 19.27
N GLY A 153 13.77 4.23 19.41
CA GLY A 153 14.47 3.46 20.43
C GLY A 153 15.60 2.63 19.85
N GLU A 154 16.62 2.44 20.68
CA GLU A 154 17.74 1.56 20.38
C GLU A 154 17.42 0.15 20.85
N GLN A 155 18.03 -0.83 20.17
CA GLN A 155 17.97 -2.21 20.59
C GLN A 155 18.76 -2.37 21.91
N LEU A 156 18.12 -2.92 22.92
CA LEU A 156 18.71 -3.33 24.18
C LEU A 156 19.68 -4.51 23.95
N PRO A 157 20.63 -4.76 24.88
CA PRO A 157 21.60 -5.86 24.74
C PRO A 157 20.99 -7.26 24.57
N ASP A 158 19.74 -7.46 24.96
CA ASP A 158 19.01 -8.72 24.80
C ASP A 158 18.20 -8.82 23.50
N GLY A 159 18.36 -7.86 22.59
CA GLY A 159 17.71 -7.82 21.29
C GLY A 159 16.33 -7.17 21.28
N ARG A 160 15.76 -6.81 22.44
CA ARG A 160 14.47 -6.10 22.51
C ARG A 160 14.65 -4.61 22.24
N THR A 161 13.64 -3.93 21.74
CA THR A 161 13.58 -2.46 21.70
C THR A 161 12.51 -2.00 22.69
N GLU A 162 12.77 -0.98 23.49
CA GLU A 162 11.71 -0.39 24.32
C GLU A 162 10.70 0.34 23.44
N ARG A 163 9.41 0.04 23.62
CA ARG A 163 8.34 0.63 22.81
C ARG A 163 8.18 2.12 23.08
N THR A 164 8.84 2.93 22.25
CA THR A 164 8.84 4.40 22.34
C THR A 164 8.13 4.98 21.13
N ILE A 165 6.99 5.61 21.35
CA ILE A 165 6.16 6.17 20.28
C ILE A 165 6.64 7.58 19.97
N ALA A 166 6.85 7.86 18.69
CA ALA A 166 7.16 9.21 18.26
C ALA A 166 5.90 10.09 18.25
N VAL A 167 6.01 11.31 18.76
CA VAL A 167 4.96 12.33 18.69
C VAL A 167 5.57 13.62 18.17
N GLY A 168 5.09 14.07 17.01
CA GLY A 168 5.41 15.38 16.48
C GLY A 168 4.54 16.44 17.13
N LEU A 169 5.11 17.60 17.43
CA LEU A 169 4.48 18.73 18.10
C LEU A 169 4.62 19.95 17.19
N LEU A 170 3.60 20.20 16.37
CA LEU A 170 3.60 21.31 15.42
C LEU A 170 3.11 22.60 16.10
N PRO A 171 3.85 23.72 16.05
CA PRO A 171 3.41 24.97 16.64
C PRO A 171 2.25 25.55 15.83
N THR A 172 1.16 25.90 16.51
CA THR A 172 -0.03 26.52 15.90
C THR A 172 -0.12 28.02 16.20
N LYS A 173 0.39 28.45 17.37
CA LYS A 173 0.37 29.84 17.86
C LYS A 173 1.53 30.10 18.83
N GLY A 174 2.05 31.33 18.81
CA GLY A 174 3.10 31.79 19.74
C GLY A 174 4.51 31.31 19.39
N GLU A 175 5.47 31.56 20.27
CA GLU A 175 6.92 31.32 20.05
C GLU A 175 7.35 29.87 20.33
N ARG A 176 6.51 28.87 20.07
CA ARG A 176 6.87 27.46 20.24
C ARG A 176 7.60 26.95 18.99
N HIS A 177 8.54 26.03 19.20
CA HIS A 177 9.27 25.36 18.12
C HIS A 177 8.60 24.04 17.75
N HIS A 178 8.77 23.65 16.49
CA HIS A 178 8.44 22.31 16.03
C HIS A 178 9.41 21.31 16.67
N GLU A 179 8.88 20.21 17.19
CA GLU A 179 9.67 19.16 17.84
C GLU A 179 9.03 17.79 17.62
N ILE A 180 9.86 16.75 17.45
CA ILE A 180 9.48 15.34 17.54
C ILE A 180 10.06 14.79 18.84
N VAL A 181 9.21 14.24 19.69
CA VAL A 181 9.60 13.63 20.97
C VAL A 181 9.28 12.14 20.99
N GLY A 182 10.05 11.36 21.74
CA GLY A 182 9.74 9.97 22.03
C GLY A 182 8.98 9.84 23.34
N VAL A 183 7.94 9.01 23.38
CA VAL A 183 7.22 8.65 24.59
C VAL A 183 7.40 7.16 24.85
N ASN A 184 8.20 6.83 25.85
CA ASN A 184 8.45 5.45 26.23
C ASN A 184 7.24 4.88 26.95
N MET A 185 6.54 3.94 26.33
CA MET A 185 5.27 3.42 26.83
C MET A 185 5.47 2.47 28.03
N SER A 186 6.63 1.84 28.18
CA SER A 186 6.92 0.97 29.31
C SER A 186 7.19 1.77 30.60
N ARG A 187 8.02 2.80 30.50
CA ARG A 187 8.46 3.63 31.63
C ARG A 187 7.59 4.87 31.84
N GLN A 188 6.74 5.21 30.87
CA GLN A 188 5.98 6.46 30.81
C GLN A 188 6.87 7.70 30.95
N THR A 189 8.00 7.69 30.22
CA THR A 189 8.99 8.78 30.21
C THR A 189 9.08 9.43 28.84
N ILE A 190 9.60 10.66 28.81
CA ILE A 190 9.72 11.48 27.61
C ILE A 190 11.19 11.54 27.21
N VAL A 191 11.45 11.29 25.93
CA VAL A 191 12.75 11.41 25.27
C VAL A 191 12.71 12.62 24.36
N ARG A 192 13.61 13.58 24.59
CA ARG A 192 13.80 14.76 23.74
C ARG A 192 15.16 14.66 23.05
N PHE A 193 15.29 15.31 21.91
CA PHE A 193 16.49 15.29 21.09
C PHE A 193 17.12 16.67 21.05
N GLU A 194 18.44 16.73 20.97
CA GLU A 194 19.20 18.00 20.93
C GLU A 194 18.76 18.91 19.79
N ASN A 195 18.48 18.32 18.61
CA ASN A 195 18.02 19.03 17.42
C ASN A 195 16.48 19.03 17.26
N HIS A 196 15.74 18.81 18.36
CA HIS A 196 14.27 18.72 18.37
C HIS A 196 13.68 17.62 17.49
N ALA A 197 14.49 16.68 16.96
CA ALA A 197 14.03 15.54 16.18
C ALA A 197 15.02 14.36 16.31
N PRO A 198 14.57 13.10 16.12
CA PRO A 198 15.47 11.96 16.02
C PRO A 198 16.37 12.06 14.79
N PRO A 199 17.52 11.36 14.73
CA PRO A 199 18.50 11.49 13.64
C PRO A 199 17.95 11.23 12.23
N THR A 200 16.87 10.49 12.09
CA THR A 200 16.24 10.15 10.80
C THR A 200 15.06 11.05 10.44
N ALA A 201 14.82 12.15 11.15
CA ALA A 201 13.75 13.09 10.87
C ALA A 201 14.16 14.54 11.14
N GLN A 202 13.34 15.48 10.69
CA GLN A 202 13.55 16.91 10.88
C GLN A 202 12.28 17.59 11.41
N ALA A 203 12.46 18.57 12.30
CA ALA A 203 11.39 19.37 12.89
C ALA A 203 11.66 20.88 12.73
N HIS A 204 11.89 21.33 11.49
CA HIS A 204 12.03 22.77 11.20
C HIS A 204 10.66 23.48 11.21
N SER A 205 10.66 24.80 11.37
CA SER A 205 9.44 25.62 11.39
C SER A 205 8.70 25.65 10.05
N GLN A 206 9.44 25.56 8.95
CA GLN A 206 8.86 25.44 7.62
C GLN A 206 8.47 23.98 7.37
N THR A 207 7.20 23.77 7.03
CA THR A 207 6.66 22.49 6.58
C THR A 207 6.09 22.63 5.17
N CYS A 208 5.99 21.52 4.44
CA CYS A 208 5.55 21.50 3.05
C CYS A 208 4.50 20.40 2.82
N GLY A 209 3.69 20.54 1.77
CA GLY A 209 2.55 19.69 1.49
C GLY A 209 1.21 20.41 1.68
N LEU A 210 0.12 19.68 1.51
CA LEU A 210 -1.23 20.20 1.62
C LEU A 210 -1.67 20.37 3.10
N PRO A 211 -2.68 21.20 3.40
CA PRO A 211 -3.15 21.37 4.77
C PRO A 211 -3.60 20.05 5.39
N TYR A 212 -3.00 19.68 6.52
CA TYR A 212 -3.37 18.48 7.27
C TYR A 212 -4.74 18.61 7.92
N ALA A 213 -5.65 17.68 7.63
CA ALA A 213 -7.01 17.71 8.15
C ALA A 213 -7.17 17.01 9.50
N ASN A 214 -6.20 16.19 9.92
CA ASN A 214 -6.25 15.39 11.15
C ASN A 214 -7.54 14.53 11.26
N GLN A 215 -7.93 13.90 10.14
CA GLN A 215 -9.07 12.99 10.14
C GLN A 215 -8.72 11.61 10.69
N SER A 216 -9.75 10.85 11.02
CA SER A 216 -9.60 9.47 11.49
C SER A 216 -9.16 8.54 10.35
N THR A 217 -8.19 7.70 10.63
CA THR A 217 -7.75 6.60 9.78
C THR A 217 -8.27 5.26 10.29
N THR A 218 -7.95 4.18 9.59
CA THR A 218 -8.07 2.81 10.16
C THR A 218 -7.02 2.51 11.25
N GLY A 219 -6.10 3.45 11.50
CA GLY A 219 -5.18 3.45 12.65
C GLY A 219 -4.16 2.32 12.65
N GLY A 220 -3.78 1.82 11.47
CA GLY A 220 -2.89 0.67 11.31
C GLY A 220 -3.43 -0.64 11.87
N GLN A 221 -4.71 -0.66 12.27
CA GLN A 221 -5.39 -1.86 12.76
C GLN A 221 -6.00 -2.62 11.60
N PHE A 222 -5.93 -3.94 11.65
CA PHE A 222 -6.64 -4.77 10.67
C PHE A 222 -8.14 -4.47 10.74
N ALA A 223 -8.75 -4.26 9.57
CA ALA A 223 -10.19 -4.17 9.40
C ALA A 223 -10.65 -5.21 8.39
N ALA A 224 -11.81 -5.83 8.63
CA ALA A 224 -12.41 -6.71 7.64
C ALA A 224 -12.76 -5.96 6.35
N GLY A 225 -12.72 -6.67 5.23
CA GLY A 225 -13.14 -6.14 3.94
C GLY A 225 -12.57 -6.92 2.77
N GLN A 226 -13.35 -7.87 2.26
CA GLN A 226 -13.12 -8.50 0.96
C GLN A 226 -14.45 -8.61 0.22
N VAL A 227 -14.45 -8.39 -1.10
CA VAL A 227 -15.65 -8.46 -1.92
C VAL A 227 -15.39 -9.13 -3.27
N TRP A 228 -16.30 -10.01 -3.68
CA TRP A 228 -16.38 -10.42 -5.08
C TRP A 228 -17.04 -9.31 -5.90
N ILE A 229 -16.37 -8.90 -6.97
CA ILE A 229 -16.86 -7.90 -7.92
C ILE A 229 -17.10 -8.60 -9.25
N THR A 230 -18.26 -8.37 -9.84
CA THR A 230 -18.60 -8.80 -11.20
C THR A 230 -19.03 -7.59 -12.02
N VAL A 231 -18.27 -7.26 -13.05
CA VAL A 231 -18.55 -6.16 -13.98
C VAL A 231 -19.17 -6.73 -15.24
N LYS A 232 -20.33 -6.19 -15.64
CA LYS A 232 -21.04 -6.60 -16.86
C LYS A 232 -21.29 -5.44 -17.79
N GLN A 233 -21.32 -5.73 -19.09
CA GLN A 233 -21.83 -4.82 -20.12
C GLN A 233 -22.93 -5.54 -20.89
N GLY A 234 -24.18 -5.09 -20.72
CA GLY A 234 -25.35 -5.88 -21.11
C GLY A 234 -25.37 -7.25 -20.41
N SER A 235 -25.50 -8.33 -21.18
CA SER A 235 -25.46 -9.71 -20.66
C SER A 235 -24.04 -10.27 -20.49
N THR A 236 -23.02 -9.60 -21.04
CA THR A 236 -21.64 -10.10 -21.04
C THR A 236 -20.96 -9.77 -19.74
N THR A 237 -20.40 -10.78 -19.06
CA THR A 237 -19.49 -10.55 -17.93
C THR A 237 -18.12 -10.19 -18.47
N LEU A 238 -17.69 -8.97 -18.20
CA LEU A 238 -16.37 -8.48 -18.60
C LEU A 238 -15.34 -8.89 -17.57
N TRP A 239 -15.59 -8.60 -16.30
CA TRP A 239 -14.64 -8.86 -15.22
C TRP A 239 -15.29 -9.61 -14.08
N LYS A 240 -14.54 -10.52 -13.47
CA LYS A 240 -14.85 -11.09 -12.16
C LYS A 240 -13.57 -11.22 -11.35
N PHE A 241 -13.57 -10.70 -10.13
CA PHE A 241 -12.39 -10.73 -9.26
C PHE A 241 -12.79 -10.55 -7.81
N LEU A 242 -11.90 -10.96 -6.90
CA LEU A 242 -11.97 -10.63 -5.49
C LEU A 242 -11.14 -9.37 -5.25
N ALA A 243 -11.71 -8.37 -4.59
CA ALA A 243 -11.00 -7.18 -4.13
C ALA A 243 -10.85 -7.24 -2.60
N VAL A 244 -9.68 -6.84 -2.11
CA VAL A 244 -9.33 -6.74 -0.69
C VAL A 244 -8.91 -5.30 -0.43
N ARG A 245 -9.52 -4.65 0.58
CA ARG A 245 -9.19 -3.26 0.93
C ARG A 245 -7.81 -3.18 1.60
N PRO A 246 -7.13 -2.02 1.58
CA PRO A 246 -5.80 -1.86 2.20
C PRO A 246 -5.71 -2.37 3.65
N ALA A 247 -6.67 -2.05 4.52
CA ALA A 247 -6.67 -2.49 5.92
C ALA A 247 -6.86 -4.00 6.12
N ALA A 248 -7.23 -4.73 5.06
CA ALA A 248 -7.37 -6.18 5.02
C ALA A 248 -6.33 -6.87 4.13
N SER A 249 -5.47 -6.08 3.47
CA SER A 249 -4.55 -6.54 2.44
C SER A 249 -3.39 -7.33 3.04
N SER A 250 -2.67 -8.06 2.19
CA SER A 250 -1.50 -8.83 2.63
C SER A 250 -0.22 -8.03 2.66
N GLY A 251 0.86 -8.69 3.02
CA GLY A 251 2.18 -8.07 3.20
C GLY A 251 2.36 -7.60 4.63
N THR A 252 3.62 -7.50 5.02
CA THR A 252 4.11 -7.08 6.32
C THR A 252 3.62 -5.68 6.67
N ASN A 253 3.57 -4.78 5.67
CA ASN A 253 3.13 -3.40 5.81
C ASN A 253 1.82 -3.10 5.05
N GLY A 254 1.08 -4.13 4.62
CA GLY A 254 -0.04 -3.96 3.68
C GLY A 254 0.39 -3.79 2.23
N SER A 255 -0.59 -3.83 1.31
CA SER A 255 -0.32 -3.83 -0.12
C SER A 255 -1.28 -2.97 -0.95
N GLY A 256 -1.96 -2.01 -0.32
CA GLY A 256 -3.01 -1.21 -0.94
C GLY A 256 -4.25 -2.01 -1.34
N VAL A 257 -5.00 -1.51 -2.32
CA VAL A 257 -6.12 -2.26 -2.88
C VAL A 257 -5.55 -3.46 -3.61
N GLU A 258 -5.91 -4.65 -3.16
CA GLU A 258 -5.40 -5.90 -3.70
C GLU A 258 -6.48 -6.62 -4.51
N LEU A 259 -6.12 -7.08 -5.70
CA LEU A 259 -6.98 -7.88 -6.56
C LEU A 259 -6.54 -9.34 -6.53
N ARG A 260 -7.50 -10.28 -6.48
CA ARG A 260 -7.26 -11.72 -6.64
C ARG A 260 -8.23 -12.33 -7.63
N PHE A 261 -7.81 -13.45 -8.22
CA PHE A 261 -8.63 -14.24 -9.14
C PHE A 261 -9.22 -13.39 -10.27
N VAL A 262 -8.40 -12.55 -10.89
CA VAL A 262 -8.83 -11.58 -11.89
C VAL A 262 -9.11 -12.28 -13.21
N ASP A 263 -10.40 -12.44 -13.52
CA ASP A 263 -10.87 -13.06 -14.75
C ASP A 263 -11.39 -11.99 -15.72
N TYR A 264 -10.92 -12.01 -16.97
CA TYR A 264 -11.45 -11.22 -18.09
C TYR A 264 -12.23 -12.13 -19.05
N ARG A 265 -13.51 -11.83 -19.27
CA ARG A 265 -14.43 -12.62 -20.11
C ARG A 265 -14.41 -14.12 -19.78
N GLY A 266 -14.40 -14.44 -18.48
CA GLY A 266 -14.44 -15.81 -17.97
C GLY A 266 -13.11 -16.57 -18.00
N LYS A 267 -12.00 -15.90 -18.32
CA LYS A 267 -10.66 -16.50 -18.39
C LYS A 267 -9.72 -15.77 -17.42
N ARG A 268 -8.90 -16.52 -16.67
CA ARG A 268 -7.95 -15.97 -15.69
C ARG A 268 -6.85 -15.16 -16.36
N VAL A 269 -6.60 -13.97 -15.81
CA VAL A 269 -5.48 -13.07 -16.15
C VAL A 269 -4.45 -13.09 -15.01
N LEU A 270 -4.84 -12.70 -13.80
CA LEU A 270 -3.97 -12.60 -12.63
C LEU A 270 -4.53 -13.44 -11.48
N TYR A 271 -3.69 -14.27 -10.85
CA TYR A 271 -4.03 -14.87 -9.57
C TYR A 271 -4.13 -13.79 -8.49
N ARG A 272 -3.19 -12.85 -8.50
CA ARG A 272 -3.09 -11.77 -7.52
C ARG A 272 -2.33 -10.56 -8.09
N ALA A 273 -2.75 -9.36 -7.70
CA ALA A 273 -2.07 -8.12 -8.04
C ALA A 273 -2.21 -7.08 -6.92
N HIS A 274 -1.09 -6.51 -6.48
CA HIS A 274 -1.02 -5.51 -5.39
C HIS A 274 0.34 -4.81 -5.34
N VAL A 275 0.54 -3.84 -4.43
CA VAL A 275 1.80 -3.12 -4.21
C VAL A 275 2.31 -3.39 -2.78
N PRO A 276 3.00 -4.50 -2.50
CA PRO A 276 3.34 -4.87 -1.12
C PRO A 276 4.62 -4.20 -0.61
N ILE A 277 5.36 -3.48 -1.46
CA ILE A 277 6.59 -2.80 -1.08
C ILE A 277 6.53 -1.34 -1.55
N LEU A 278 6.76 -0.41 -0.63
CA LEU A 278 6.85 1.03 -0.87
C LEU A 278 8.01 1.62 -0.06
N ASN A 279 8.95 2.25 -0.75
CA ASN A 279 10.18 2.74 -0.14
C ASN A 279 10.37 4.23 -0.47
N VAL A 280 10.93 4.98 0.47
CA VAL A 280 11.23 6.39 0.28
C VAL A 280 12.67 6.69 0.72
N LYS A 281 13.41 7.42 -0.09
CA LYS A 281 14.74 7.95 0.27
C LYS A 281 14.83 9.43 -0.04
N TYR A 282 15.27 10.20 0.95
CA TYR A 282 15.50 11.63 0.80
C TYR A 282 16.92 11.90 0.31
N ASP A 283 17.06 12.97 -0.47
CA ASP A 283 18.37 13.47 -0.87
C ASP A 283 19.18 13.94 0.34
N PRO A 284 20.52 13.85 0.28
CA PRO A 284 21.38 14.38 1.32
C PRO A 284 21.34 15.91 1.36
N THR A 285 21.54 16.48 2.55
CA THR A 285 21.70 17.92 2.75
C THR A 285 23.04 18.21 3.42
N PRO A 286 23.54 19.47 3.42
CA PRO A 286 24.78 19.80 4.11
C PRO A 286 24.78 19.44 5.61
N SER A 287 23.62 19.45 6.26
CA SER A 287 23.45 19.06 7.67
C SER A 287 23.14 17.58 7.87
N SER A 288 22.82 16.83 6.79
CA SER A 288 22.50 15.41 6.84
C SER A 288 23.02 14.68 5.58
N PRO A 289 24.32 14.33 5.56
CA PRO A 289 24.99 13.82 4.35
C PRO A 289 24.51 12.42 3.93
N ASP A 290 23.83 11.68 4.82
CA ASP A 290 23.28 10.35 4.54
C ASP A 290 21.80 10.39 4.09
N GLY A 291 21.20 11.59 4.00
CA GLY A 291 19.81 11.83 3.62
C GLY A 291 19.11 12.80 4.58
N ALA A 292 18.31 13.73 4.07
CA ALA A 292 17.63 14.74 4.89
C ALA A 292 16.77 14.13 6.00
N CYS A 293 16.07 13.05 5.66
CA CYS A 293 15.25 12.21 6.54
C CYS A 293 15.30 10.76 6.05
N GLY A 294 14.80 9.83 6.87
CA GLY A 294 14.70 8.42 6.49
C GLY A 294 16.07 7.76 6.25
N PRO A 295 16.18 6.81 5.30
CA PRO A 295 15.12 6.30 4.42
C PRO A 295 13.99 5.60 5.18
N PHE A 296 12.86 5.36 4.51
CA PHE A 296 11.67 4.74 5.10
C PHE A 296 11.13 3.58 4.26
N ARG A 297 10.48 2.64 4.96
CA ARG A 297 9.62 1.60 4.39
C ARG A 297 8.20 1.93 4.79
N ASP A 298 7.42 2.45 3.86
CA ASP A 298 6.10 2.98 4.18
C ASP A 298 5.04 1.87 4.18
N TRP A 299 4.01 2.08 4.99
CA TRP A 299 2.89 1.15 5.09
C TRP A 299 1.71 1.57 4.23
N GLN A 300 0.92 0.58 3.86
CA GLN A 300 -0.16 0.66 2.88
C GLN A 300 -1.39 -0.11 3.36
N ASN A 301 -1.53 -0.28 4.68
CA ASN A 301 -2.71 -0.86 5.33
C ASN A 301 -3.49 0.14 6.20
N GLU A 302 -3.03 1.38 6.30
CA GLU A 302 -3.75 2.44 7.00
C GLU A 302 -4.46 3.31 5.97
N GLU A 303 -5.77 3.12 5.88
CA GLU A 303 -6.63 3.90 4.98
C GLU A 303 -6.88 5.31 5.54
N GLY A 304 -6.92 6.28 4.63
CA GLY A 304 -7.31 7.67 4.85
C GLY A 304 -8.69 7.99 4.27
N MET A 305 -9.16 9.21 4.52
CA MET A 305 -10.49 9.66 4.12
C MET A 305 -10.49 10.16 2.67
N ILE A 306 -11.44 9.66 1.86
CA ILE A 306 -11.70 10.14 0.50
C ILE A 306 -13.11 10.73 0.37
N GLN A 307 -13.34 11.55 -0.64
CA GLN A 307 -14.68 12.02 -1.00
C GLN A 307 -15.37 10.96 -1.86
N ALA A 308 -16.29 10.20 -1.26
CA ALA A 308 -16.99 9.13 -1.94
C ALA A 308 -18.47 9.10 -1.51
N ASN A 309 -19.33 9.62 -2.36
CA ASN A 309 -20.78 9.58 -2.17
C ASN A 309 -21.34 8.31 -2.80
N GLY A 310 -22.14 7.53 -2.07
CA GLY A 310 -22.62 6.25 -2.56
C GLY A 310 -23.25 5.40 -1.47
N THR A 311 -23.32 4.10 -1.72
CA THR A 311 -23.88 3.12 -0.79
C THR A 311 -22.79 2.18 -0.30
N ASP A 312 -22.68 2.01 1.02
CA ASP A 312 -21.80 1.00 1.61
C ASP A 312 -22.35 -0.39 1.29
N VAL A 313 -21.54 -1.23 0.65
CA VAL A 313 -21.93 -2.55 0.14
C VAL A 313 -21.25 -3.71 0.87
N ALA A 314 -20.17 -3.42 1.58
CA ALA A 314 -19.44 -4.34 2.46
C ALA A 314 -18.57 -3.52 3.42
N PRO A 315 -17.99 -4.12 4.48
CA PRO A 315 -17.02 -3.44 5.34
C PRO A 315 -15.90 -2.79 4.52
N GLY A 316 -15.84 -1.45 4.54
CA GLY A 316 -14.83 -0.68 3.82
C GLY A 316 -14.99 -0.55 2.32
N PHE A 317 -16.13 -0.96 1.76
CA PHE A 317 -16.39 -0.81 0.33
C PHE A 317 -17.66 0.00 0.09
N ARG A 318 -17.54 1.04 -0.74
CA ARG A 318 -18.65 1.90 -1.14
C ARG A 318 -18.79 1.87 -2.65
N LEU A 319 -20.01 1.59 -3.13
CA LEU A 319 -20.36 1.72 -4.55
C LEU A 319 -20.89 3.13 -4.80
N CYS A 320 -20.19 3.88 -5.65
CA CYS A 320 -20.48 5.27 -5.95
C CYS A 320 -21.12 5.41 -7.35
N PRO A 321 -22.19 6.21 -7.50
CA PRO A 321 -22.78 6.51 -8.81
C PRO A 321 -21.96 7.53 -9.62
N THR A 322 -21.02 8.22 -8.98
CA THR A 322 -20.08 9.18 -9.58
C THR A 322 -18.66 8.85 -9.13
N PRO A 323 -17.62 9.32 -9.85
CA PRO A 323 -16.24 9.16 -9.41
C PRO A 323 -16.02 9.65 -7.99
N ALA A 324 -15.32 8.86 -7.19
CA ALA A 324 -14.77 9.30 -5.91
C ALA A 324 -13.53 10.16 -6.17
N GLN A 325 -13.22 11.06 -5.22
CA GLN A 325 -12.11 12.00 -5.32
C GLN A 325 -11.18 11.84 -4.12
N THR A 326 -9.89 11.91 -4.40
CA THR A 326 -8.78 11.81 -3.44
C THR A 326 -8.13 13.18 -3.22
N ILE A 327 -7.10 13.23 -2.39
CA ILE A 327 -6.26 14.40 -2.24
C ILE A 327 -5.64 14.86 -3.58
N LEU A 328 -5.35 13.93 -4.49
CA LEU A 328 -4.79 14.24 -5.82
C LEU A 328 -5.77 15.01 -6.71
N ASP A 329 -7.06 14.77 -6.52
CA ASP A 329 -8.13 15.39 -7.32
C ASP A 329 -8.56 16.75 -6.77
N THR A 330 -8.46 16.93 -5.45
CA THR A 330 -9.08 18.06 -4.73
C THR A 330 -8.07 19.02 -4.12
N GLY A 331 -6.81 18.62 -3.93
CA GLY A 331 -5.83 19.37 -3.16
C GLY A 331 -6.20 19.50 -1.68
N SER A 332 -7.05 18.61 -1.17
CA SER A 332 -7.61 18.66 0.18
C SER A 332 -7.53 17.30 0.85
N ASP A 333 -6.92 17.25 2.03
CA ASP A 333 -6.84 16.08 2.92
C ASP A 333 -8.18 15.77 3.63
N THR A 334 -9.31 16.24 3.08
CA THR A 334 -10.63 16.06 3.68
C THR A 334 -11.49 15.11 2.87
N GLY A 335 -12.07 14.11 3.55
CA GLY A 335 -12.98 13.13 2.97
C GLY A 335 -14.20 12.84 3.85
N ASN A 336 -15.11 12.02 3.31
CA ASN A 336 -16.34 11.57 3.98
C ASN A 336 -16.47 10.04 4.02
N PHE A 337 -15.45 9.32 3.55
CA PHE A 337 -15.43 7.87 3.50
C PHE A 337 -14.05 7.32 3.77
N LEU A 338 -14.00 6.30 4.63
CA LEU A 338 -12.80 5.57 4.98
C LEU A 338 -12.89 4.16 4.39
N GLY A 339 -12.25 3.93 3.25
CA GLY A 339 -12.38 2.67 2.52
C GLY A 339 -12.02 2.75 1.04
N THR A 340 -12.30 1.65 0.34
CA THR A 340 -12.17 1.55 -1.12
C THR A 340 -13.49 1.92 -1.79
N ALA A 341 -13.49 2.99 -2.59
CA ALA A 341 -14.61 3.36 -3.43
C ALA A 341 -14.57 2.59 -4.75
N ILE A 342 -15.75 2.19 -5.24
CA ILE A 342 -15.94 1.47 -6.48
C ILE A 342 -16.91 2.28 -7.33
N TYR A 343 -16.56 2.57 -8.59
CA TYR A 343 -17.45 3.27 -9.51
C TYR A 343 -17.17 2.87 -10.96
N VAL A 344 -18.04 3.31 -11.87
CA VAL A 344 -17.84 3.22 -13.31
C VAL A 344 -17.50 4.60 -13.85
N GLN A 345 -16.43 4.70 -14.64
CA GLN A 345 -16.06 5.91 -15.37
C GLN A 345 -15.85 5.56 -16.84
N GLY A 346 -16.73 6.04 -17.71
CA GLY A 346 -16.69 5.67 -19.13
C GLY A 346 -16.83 4.16 -19.35
N GLN A 347 -15.76 3.52 -19.85
CA GLN A 347 -15.68 2.08 -20.10
C GLN A 347 -14.81 1.35 -19.07
N GLU A 348 -14.53 1.98 -17.92
CA GLU A 348 -13.72 1.40 -16.84
C GLU A 348 -14.53 1.20 -15.56
N ALA A 349 -14.33 0.06 -14.90
CA ALA A 349 -14.65 -0.09 -13.49
C ALA A 349 -13.41 0.33 -12.69
N VAL A 350 -13.58 1.23 -11.73
CA VAL A 350 -12.49 1.82 -10.95
C VAL A 350 -12.64 1.42 -9.49
N LEU A 351 -11.53 1.00 -8.88
CA LEU A 351 -11.37 0.86 -7.44
C LEU A 351 -10.31 1.87 -7.00
N VAL A 352 -10.63 2.71 -6.02
CA VAL A 352 -9.69 3.71 -5.49
C VAL A 352 -9.76 3.77 -3.96
N CYS A 353 -8.60 3.90 -3.33
CA CYS A 353 -8.48 4.14 -1.90
C CYS A 353 -7.29 5.08 -1.66
N GLU A 354 -7.42 5.99 -0.70
CA GLU A 354 -6.31 6.77 -0.16
C GLU A 354 -5.81 6.10 1.12
N MET A 355 -4.49 6.10 1.31
CA MET A 355 -3.78 5.49 2.42
C MET A 355 -2.87 6.53 3.06
N GLU A 356 -2.64 6.40 4.36
CA GLU A 356 -1.82 7.32 5.14
C GLU A 356 -0.61 6.58 5.70
N ALA A 357 0.60 7.09 5.42
CA ALA A 357 1.80 6.74 6.16
C ALA A 357 2.36 8.02 6.80
N SER A 358 1.88 8.32 8.01
CA SER A 358 2.18 9.58 8.70
C SER A 358 1.83 10.81 7.83
N TRP A 359 2.83 11.58 7.37
CA TRP A 359 2.63 12.77 6.53
C TRP A 359 2.37 12.46 5.06
N TYR A 360 2.54 11.21 4.62
CA TYR A 360 2.24 10.83 3.25
C TYR A 360 0.78 10.45 3.05
N ARG A 361 0.31 10.74 1.83
CA ARG A 361 -0.96 10.27 1.27
C ARG A 361 -0.66 9.50 0.00
N TYR A 362 -1.04 8.23 -0.01
CA TYR A 362 -0.84 7.34 -1.13
C TYR A 362 -2.18 6.94 -1.72
N VAL A 363 -2.32 7.01 -3.05
CA VAL A 363 -3.55 6.62 -3.74
C VAL A 363 -3.33 5.29 -4.44
N SER A 364 -3.99 4.24 -3.97
CA SER A 364 -4.02 2.94 -4.65
C SER A 364 -5.24 2.88 -5.56
N GLU A 365 -5.03 2.75 -6.87
CA GLU A 365 -6.11 2.71 -7.85
C GLU A 365 -5.94 1.57 -8.87
N TRP A 366 -7.06 0.91 -9.19
CA TRP A 366 -7.17 -0.05 -10.28
C TRP A 366 -8.28 0.35 -11.23
N ARG A 367 -7.97 0.50 -12.51
CA ARG A 367 -8.97 0.71 -13.57
C ARG A 367 -9.03 -0.50 -14.48
N LEU A 368 -10.20 -1.11 -14.60
CA LEU A 368 -10.43 -2.30 -15.43
C LEU A 368 -11.34 -1.93 -16.61
N HIS A 369 -10.75 -1.79 -17.78
CA HIS A 369 -11.45 -1.36 -18.99
C HIS A 369 -12.23 -2.51 -19.64
N ALA A 370 -13.35 -2.20 -20.29
CA ALA A 370 -14.14 -3.17 -21.06
C ALA A 370 -13.38 -3.92 -22.17
N ASN A 371 -12.25 -3.39 -22.65
CA ASN A 371 -11.42 -3.99 -23.70
C ASN A 371 -10.36 -4.95 -23.15
N GLY A 372 -10.35 -5.19 -21.83
CA GLY A 372 -9.41 -6.07 -21.15
C GLY A 372 -8.16 -5.37 -20.64
N THR A 373 -7.96 -4.08 -20.93
CA THR A 373 -6.83 -3.31 -20.39
C THR A 373 -7.02 -3.09 -18.89
N ILE A 374 -5.95 -3.24 -18.11
CA ILE A 374 -5.90 -2.95 -16.68
C ILE A 374 -4.88 -1.83 -16.47
N HIS A 375 -5.26 -0.80 -15.73
CA HIS A 375 -4.39 0.29 -15.29
C HIS A 375 -4.19 0.21 -13.77
N PRO A 376 -3.13 -0.45 -13.29
CA PRO A 376 -2.63 -0.27 -11.93
C PRO A 376 -2.06 1.15 -11.79
N ARG A 377 -2.53 1.92 -10.82
CA ARG A 377 -2.09 3.30 -10.58
C ARG A 377 -1.75 3.47 -9.11
N PHE A 378 -0.61 4.13 -8.85
CA PHE A 378 -0.17 4.48 -7.52
C PHE A 378 0.18 5.96 -7.48
N GLY A 379 -0.48 6.68 -6.59
CA GLY A 379 -0.36 8.12 -6.46
C GLY A 379 0.36 8.53 -5.18
N PHE A 380 1.06 9.67 -5.23
CA PHE A 380 1.85 10.21 -4.13
C PHE A 380 1.45 11.66 -3.85
N SER A 381 1.17 11.97 -2.59
CA SER A 381 0.98 13.32 -2.06
C SER A 381 1.43 13.37 -0.60
N ALA A 382 1.42 14.55 0.01
CA ALA A 382 1.82 14.73 1.40
C ALA A 382 1.08 15.90 2.06
N VAL A 383 1.03 15.88 3.38
CA VAL A 383 0.46 16.94 4.22
C VAL A 383 1.53 17.71 4.98
N ASN A 384 1.22 18.95 5.35
CA ASN A 384 2.15 19.94 5.92
C ASN A 384 2.46 19.77 7.42
N THR A 385 2.48 18.54 7.92
CA THR A 385 2.89 18.25 9.30
C THR A 385 4.38 18.10 9.48
N SER A 386 5.14 17.87 8.40
CA SER A 386 6.57 17.56 8.48
C SER A 386 7.44 18.49 7.63
N SER A 387 8.60 18.83 8.18
CA SER A 387 9.64 19.56 7.43
C SER A 387 10.42 18.65 6.47
N CYS A 388 10.39 17.33 6.68
CA CYS A 388 11.02 16.37 5.77
C CYS A 388 10.47 16.51 4.35
N VAL A 389 9.15 16.69 4.20
CA VAL A 389 8.45 16.84 2.91
C VAL A 389 9.01 17.97 2.05
N CYS A 390 9.64 18.99 2.66
CA CYS A 390 10.26 20.10 1.93
C CYS A 390 11.53 19.72 1.17
N ASN A 391 12.16 18.60 1.53
CA ASN A 391 13.38 18.13 0.89
C ASN A 391 13.03 17.22 -0.30
N VAL A 392 13.86 17.26 -1.34
CA VAL A 392 13.73 16.35 -2.48
C VAL A 392 13.84 14.90 -2.00
N HIS A 393 12.97 14.04 -2.52
CA HIS A 393 12.93 12.63 -2.15
C HIS A 393 12.36 11.76 -3.24
N HIS A 394 12.65 10.46 -3.15
CA HIS A 394 12.34 9.48 -4.18
C HIS A 394 11.46 8.38 -3.63
N HIS A 395 10.33 8.16 -4.29
CA HIS A 395 9.37 7.10 -3.99
C HIS A 395 9.59 5.92 -4.93
N HIS A 396 9.51 4.71 -4.39
CA HIS A 396 9.60 3.47 -5.17
C HIS A 396 8.47 2.51 -4.79
N ALA A 397 7.49 2.38 -5.67
CA ALA A 397 6.37 1.45 -5.53
C ALA A 397 6.67 0.18 -6.34
N TYR A 398 6.57 -1.00 -5.72
CA TYR A 398 6.77 -2.27 -6.40
C TYR A 398 5.47 -3.07 -6.43
N TRP A 399 4.90 -3.20 -7.62
CA TRP A 399 3.79 -4.13 -7.85
C TRP A 399 4.30 -5.56 -7.89
N ARG A 400 3.56 -6.47 -7.26
CA ARG A 400 3.67 -7.91 -7.50
C ARG A 400 2.48 -8.34 -8.35
N LEU A 401 2.76 -8.82 -9.56
CA LEU A 401 1.79 -9.22 -10.57
C LEU A 401 1.93 -10.73 -10.84
N ASP A 402 1.02 -11.50 -10.26
CA ASP A 402 1.02 -12.96 -10.32
C ASP A 402 0.14 -13.43 -11.49
N PHE A 403 0.76 -13.72 -12.63
CA PHE A 403 0.05 -14.00 -13.88
C PHE A 403 -0.31 -15.49 -13.99
N ASP A 404 -1.61 -15.75 -14.10
CA ASP A 404 -2.17 -17.09 -14.35
C ASP A 404 -2.90 -17.05 -15.71
N ILE A 405 -2.23 -16.68 -16.80
CA ILE A 405 -2.90 -16.54 -18.10
C ILE A 405 -3.53 -17.89 -18.47
N ARG A 406 -4.88 -17.94 -18.43
CA ARG A 406 -5.71 -19.16 -18.45
C ARG A 406 -5.53 -20.09 -17.25
N THR A 407 -4.29 -20.41 -16.91
CA THR A 407 -3.90 -21.34 -15.85
C THR A 407 -2.61 -20.87 -15.18
N ALA A 408 -2.32 -21.39 -14.00
CA ALA A 408 -1.04 -21.15 -13.33
C ALA A 408 0.16 -21.72 -14.11
N GLY A 409 0.01 -22.87 -14.78
CA GLY A 409 1.05 -23.41 -15.65
C GLY A 409 1.03 -22.87 -17.08
N ASN A 410 2.03 -23.27 -17.87
CA ASN A 410 2.20 -22.93 -19.29
C ASN A 410 2.42 -21.44 -19.58
N ASN A 411 2.73 -20.62 -18.58
CA ASN A 411 3.08 -19.23 -18.81
C ASN A 411 4.54 -19.09 -19.20
N ARG A 412 4.83 -18.20 -20.15
CA ARG A 412 6.18 -17.80 -20.52
C ARG A 412 6.26 -16.29 -20.63
N VAL A 413 7.46 -15.76 -20.41
CA VAL A 413 7.71 -14.32 -20.48
C VAL A 413 8.60 -14.01 -21.67
N ARG A 414 8.21 -12.99 -22.44
CA ARG A 414 8.99 -12.44 -23.55
C ARG A 414 9.27 -10.97 -23.30
N GLU A 415 10.43 -10.49 -23.70
CA GLU A 415 10.77 -9.07 -23.68
C GLU A 415 10.74 -8.54 -25.10
N PHE A 416 10.05 -7.43 -25.27
CA PHE A 416 10.04 -6.68 -26.52
C PHE A 416 11.07 -5.56 -26.46
N ASN A 417 11.83 -5.35 -27.54
CA ASN A 417 12.69 -4.18 -27.75
C ASN A 417 12.61 -3.76 -29.23
N ASP A 418 12.66 -2.47 -29.48
CA ASP A 418 12.72 -1.88 -30.83
C ASP A 418 13.76 -0.75 -30.85
N PRO A 419 14.92 -0.91 -31.52
CA PRO A 419 15.30 -2.05 -32.34
C PRO A 419 15.62 -3.32 -31.53
N PRO A 420 15.62 -4.52 -32.17
CA PRO A 420 15.79 -5.80 -31.48
C PRO A 420 17.16 -5.91 -30.81
N LEU A 421 17.24 -6.61 -29.67
CA LEU A 421 18.51 -6.81 -28.95
C LEU A 421 19.46 -7.75 -29.69
N VAL A 422 18.91 -8.83 -30.26
CA VAL A 422 19.64 -9.85 -31.01
C VAL A 422 18.78 -10.37 -32.17
N GLY A 423 19.42 -10.67 -33.30
CA GLY A 423 18.72 -11.14 -34.50
C GLY A 423 17.71 -10.12 -35.05
N SER A 424 16.69 -10.62 -35.75
CA SER A 424 15.68 -9.79 -36.44
C SER A 424 14.33 -9.69 -35.71
N SER A 425 14.12 -10.45 -34.63
CA SER A 425 12.87 -10.43 -33.86
C SER A 425 12.92 -9.38 -32.76
N ASN A 426 11.91 -8.53 -32.66
CA ASN A 426 11.75 -7.60 -31.54
C ASN A 426 11.35 -8.30 -30.23
N LEU A 427 10.87 -9.56 -30.28
CA LEU A 427 10.49 -10.35 -29.11
C LEU A 427 11.50 -11.46 -28.82
N HIS A 428 11.94 -11.52 -27.56
CA HIS A 428 12.91 -12.52 -27.07
C HIS A 428 12.39 -13.23 -25.82
N HIS A 429 12.59 -14.54 -25.75
CA HIS A 429 12.21 -15.34 -24.59
C HIS A 429 13.08 -15.04 -23.37
N LYS A 430 12.45 -15.02 -22.19
CA LYS A 430 13.13 -15.08 -20.90
C LYS A 430 12.91 -16.47 -20.32
N ASN A 431 14.03 -17.17 -20.11
CA ASN A 431 14.04 -18.60 -19.84
C ASN A 431 14.32 -18.93 -18.37
N TYR A 432 14.99 -18.03 -17.68
CA TYR A 432 15.36 -18.15 -16.28
C TYR A 432 14.95 -16.89 -15.54
N GLU A 433 14.85 -16.99 -14.23
CA GLU A 433 14.64 -15.85 -13.36
C GLU A 433 15.65 -14.75 -13.63
N ILE A 434 15.17 -13.52 -13.67
CA ILE A 434 16.02 -12.40 -14.09
C ILE A 434 15.48 -11.07 -13.61
N ARG A 435 16.39 -10.16 -13.25
CA ARG A 435 16.13 -8.73 -13.14
C ARG A 435 16.41 -8.03 -14.46
N ARG A 436 15.51 -7.15 -14.90
CA ARG A 436 15.64 -6.37 -16.13
C ARG A 436 15.39 -4.90 -15.84
N SER A 437 16.25 -4.05 -16.40
CA SER A 437 16.01 -2.62 -16.42
C SER A 437 14.97 -2.26 -17.47
N ARG A 438 14.24 -1.18 -17.24
CA ARG A 438 13.48 -0.49 -18.29
C ARG A 438 14.44 0.18 -19.27
N ASP A 439 13.95 0.40 -20.49
CA ASP A 439 14.72 1.01 -21.56
C ASP A 439 13.75 1.74 -22.52
N PRO A 440 13.40 2.99 -22.20
CA PRO A 440 12.49 3.79 -23.01
C PRO A 440 13.01 4.00 -24.43
N ALA A 441 14.33 4.11 -24.61
CA ALA A 441 14.96 4.28 -25.93
C ALA A 441 14.75 3.07 -26.86
N ARG A 442 14.40 1.91 -26.29
CA ARG A 442 14.06 0.69 -27.03
C ARG A 442 12.58 0.32 -26.95
N ASN A 443 11.72 1.21 -26.45
CA ASN A 443 10.31 0.91 -26.19
C ASN A 443 10.14 -0.42 -25.41
N ARG A 444 11.05 -0.71 -24.46
CA ARG A 444 11.11 -2.02 -23.81
C ARG A 444 9.82 -2.28 -23.04
N LYS A 445 9.24 -3.46 -23.25
CA LYS A 445 8.08 -3.96 -22.52
C LYS A 445 8.17 -5.47 -22.35
N TRP A 446 7.34 -6.05 -21.49
CA TRP A 446 7.30 -7.49 -21.27
C TRP A 446 5.95 -8.05 -21.66
N ARG A 447 5.93 -9.29 -22.15
CA ARG A 447 4.71 -10.04 -22.47
C ARG A 447 4.70 -11.30 -21.64
N VAL A 448 3.66 -11.49 -20.84
CA VAL A 448 3.36 -12.77 -20.21
C VAL A 448 2.25 -13.44 -21.01
N GLU A 449 2.47 -14.66 -21.44
CA GLU A 449 1.50 -15.38 -22.28
C GLU A 449 1.45 -16.86 -21.96
N ASN A 450 0.30 -17.46 -22.22
CA ASN A 450 0.14 -18.90 -22.17
C ASN A 450 0.66 -19.52 -23.47
N ALA A 451 1.68 -20.37 -23.38
CA ALA A 451 2.34 -20.95 -24.54
C ALA A 451 1.43 -21.88 -25.35
N ALA A 452 0.39 -22.45 -24.74
CA ALA A 452 -0.54 -23.36 -25.41
C ALA A 452 -1.63 -22.62 -26.19
N THR A 453 -2.09 -21.46 -25.70
CA THR A 453 -3.17 -20.70 -26.35
C THR A 453 -2.69 -19.49 -27.16
N GLY A 454 -1.50 -18.96 -26.84
CA GLY A 454 -0.97 -17.73 -27.42
C GLY A 454 -1.64 -16.45 -26.89
N GLU A 455 -2.62 -16.58 -25.99
CA GLU A 455 -3.23 -15.46 -25.25
C GLU A 455 -2.23 -14.92 -24.23
N GLY A 456 -2.22 -13.62 -24.00
CA GLY A 456 -1.30 -13.00 -23.05
C GLY A 456 -1.64 -11.56 -22.73
N TYR A 457 -0.76 -10.94 -21.96
CA TYR A 457 -0.80 -9.53 -21.60
C TYR A 457 0.58 -8.91 -21.78
N ASP A 458 0.62 -7.74 -22.42
CA ASP A 458 1.78 -6.84 -22.40
C ASP A 458 1.77 -6.01 -21.10
N ILE A 459 2.91 -5.91 -20.45
CA ILE A 459 3.23 -4.99 -19.35
C ILE A 459 4.01 -3.84 -19.97
N ILE A 460 3.32 -2.72 -20.19
CA ILE A 460 3.87 -1.55 -20.86
C ILE A 460 4.23 -0.53 -19.78
N PRO A 461 5.50 -0.11 -19.65
CA PRO A 461 5.88 0.91 -18.69
C PRO A 461 5.09 2.21 -18.88
N GLY A 462 4.69 2.84 -17.77
CA GLY A 462 4.17 4.20 -17.77
C GLY A 462 5.27 5.20 -18.12
N ALA A 463 4.88 6.33 -18.70
CA ALA A 463 5.82 7.39 -19.09
C ALA A 463 6.53 8.01 -17.87
N ASP A 464 5.84 8.05 -16.72
CA ASP A 464 6.29 8.71 -15.49
C ASP A 464 6.91 7.73 -14.48
N ASP A 465 7.08 6.46 -14.85
CA ASP A 465 7.49 5.42 -13.90
C ASP A 465 9.01 5.48 -13.57
N GLY A 466 9.78 6.40 -14.15
CA GLY A 466 11.25 6.51 -13.96
C GLY A 466 12.07 5.36 -14.56
N VAL A 467 13.38 5.27 -14.26
CA VAL A 467 14.22 4.09 -14.54
C VAL A 467 15.18 3.95 -13.36
N ALA A 468 15.23 2.78 -12.71
CA ALA A 468 15.97 2.59 -11.44
C ALA A 468 17.42 3.08 -11.52
N THR A 469 18.14 2.71 -12.58
CA THR A 469 19.56 3.08 -12.77
C THR A 469 19.79 4.55 -13.12
N ALA A 470 18.73 5.28 -13.45
CA ALA A 470 18.75 6.71 -13.69
C ALA A 470 18.14 7.51 -12.54
N SER A 471 17.63 6.85 -11.50
CA SER A 471 17.13 7.52 -10.30
C SER A 471 18.28 8.22 -9.57
N PRO A 472 18.08 9.45 -9.06
CA PRO A 472 19.13 10.21 -8.38
C PRO A 472 19.72 9.48 -7.16
N ASP A 473 18.94 8.61 -6.54
CA ASP A 473 19.31 7.84 -5.35
C ASP A 473 19.79 6.41 -5.63
N TRP A 474 20.09 6.08 -6.89
CA TRP A 474 20.71 4.81 -7.28
C TRP A 474 21.95 4.50 -6.41
N PRO A 475 22.11 3.28 -5.85
CA PRO A 475 21.40 2.04 -6.17
C PRO A 475 20.22 1.68 -5.27
N PHE A 476 19.62 2.65 -4.56
CA PHE A 476 18.52 2.40 -3.61
C PHE A 476 17.29 1.66 -4.22
N PRO A 477 16.79 2.01 -5.42
CA PRO A 477 15.66 1.28 -6.02
C PRO A 477 15.98 -0.16 -6.49
N LYS A 478 17.25 -0.58 -6.51
CA LYS A 478 17.76 -1.91 -6.94
C LYS A 478 17.48 -2.32 -8.41
N GLY A 479 16.32 -2.00 -8.99
CA GLY A 479 15.97 -2.34 -10.37
C GLY A 479 14.52 -2.03 -10.73
N ASP A 480 14.15 -2.36 -11.96
CA ASP A 480 12.83 -2.03 -12.53
C ASP A 480 11.88 -3.23 -12.58
N VAL A 481 12.34 -4.39 -13.05
CA VAL A 481 11.49 -5.59 -13.20
C VAL A 481 12.23 -6.83 -12.75
N TRP A 482 11.56 -7.68 -11.98
CA TRP A 482 12.01 -9.03 -11.68
C TRP A 482 11.00 -10.02 -12.22
N ILE A 483 11.51 -11.00 -12.97
CA ILE A 483 10.72 -12.08 -13.55
C ILE A 483 11.10 -13.33 -12.77
N LEU A 484 10.18 -13.80 -11.92
CA LEU A 484 10.45 -14.86 -10.96
C LEU A 484 9.53 -16.06 -11.19
N ARG A 485 9.97 -17.23 -10.75
CA ARG A 485 9.10 -18.38 -10.62
C ARG A 485 8.20 -18.18 -9.40
N TYR A 486 6.92 -18.54 -9.50
CA TYR A 486 6.02 -18.39 -8.37
C TYR A 486 6.48 -19.20 -7.15
N ARG A 487 6.56 -18.50 -6.00
CA ARG A 487 6.60 -19.07 -4.65
C ARG A 487 5.52 -18.40 -3.79
N GLY A 488 4.74 -19.21 -3.07
CA GLY A 488 3.63 -18.68 -2.26
C GLY A 488 4.06 -17.85 -1.05
N SER A 489 5.29 -18.02 -0.57
CA SER A 489 5.85 -17.22 0.54
C SER A 489 6.35 -15.84 0.11
N GLU A 490 6.59 -15.61 -1.19
CA GLU A 490 7.16 -14.37 -1.72
C GLU A 490 6.05 -13.35 -1.99
N ILE A 491 5.33 -12.96 -0.94
CA ILE A 491 4.32 -11.90 -0.99
C ILE A 491 4.97 -10.52 -0.87
N ASP A 492 6.00 -10.41 -0.04
CA ASP A 492 6.89 -9.27 0.14
C ASP A 492 8.24 -9.77 0.66
N ASP A 493 9.18 -8.86 0.92
CA ASP A 493 10.51 -9.18 1.43
C ASP A 493 10.57 -9.34 2.96
N GLY A 494 9.43 -9.32 3.66
CA GLY A 494 9.33 -9.46 5.12
C GLY A 494 9.86 -8.28 5.93
N VAL A 495 10.28 -7.18 5.28
CA VAL A 495 10.80 -6.00 5.96
C VAL A 495 9.67 -5.20 6.60
N VAL A 496 9.81 -4.87 7.87
CA VAL A 496 8.85 -4.03 8.62
C VAL A 496 9.06 -2.54 8.35
N ALA A 497 8.01 -1.74 8.54
CA ALA A 497 8.02 -0.28 8.36
C ALA A 497 8.87 0.51 9.40
N ILE A 498 9.81 -0.14 10.09
CA ILE A 498 10.58 0.45 11.19
C ILE A 498 12.04 0.05 11.03
N GLY A 499 12.88 1.04 10.72
CA GLY A 499 14.33 0.88 10.60
C GLY A 499 14.80 0.19 9.32
N PRO A 500 16.12 0.07 9.14
CA PRO A 500 16.72 -0.61 7.99
C PRO A 500 16.57 -2.14 8.08
N PRO A 501 16.70 -2.86 6.95
CA PRO A 501 16.95 -2.34 5.59
C PRO A 501 15.71 -1.71 4.97
N CYS A 502 15.85 -0.63 4.20
CA CYS A 502 14.71 0.03 3.55
C CYS A 502 14.60 -0.26 2.05
N GLU A 503 15.62 -0.83 1.41
CA GLU A 503 15.57 -1.20 -0.01
C GLU A 503 14.82 -2.50 -0.26
N ALA A 504 14.22 -2.64 -1.45
CA ALA A 504 13.52 -3.87 -1.82
C ALA A 504 14.47 -5.07 -1.91
N GLY A 505 14.17 -6.14 -1.17
CA GLY A 505 14.97 -7.37 -1.09
C GLY A 505 14.83 -8.35 -2.26
N LEU A 506 14.28 -7.92 -3.40
CA LEU A 506 13.83 -8.81 -4.49
C LEU A 506 14.96 -9.55 -5.20
N ASP A 507 16.18 -8.99 -5.21
CA ASP A 507 17.36 -9.64 -5.80
C ASP A 507 17.68 -10.98 -5.14
N GLY A 508 17.33 -11.16 -3.86
CA GLY A 508 17.55 -12.39 -3.11
C GLY A 508 16.75 -13.60 -3.62
N TRP A 509 15.73 -13.37 -4.44
CA TRP A 509 14.91 -14.44 -5.03
C TRP A 509 15.37 -14.86 -6.43
N VAL A 510 16.23 -14.08 -7.09
CA VAL A 510 16.78 -14.44 -8.41
C VAL A 510 17.87 -15.49 -8.20
N ASN A 511 17.50 -16.76 -8.27
CA ASN A 511 18.41 -17.89 -7.97
C ASN A 511 18.73 -18.76 -9.20
N GLY A 512 18.23 -18.36 -10.37
CA GLY A 512 18.49 -19.04 -11.64
C GLY A 512 17.50 -20.15 -11.97
N GLU A 513 16.34 -20.22 -11.30
CA GLU A 513 15.30 -21.17 -11.67
C GLU A 513 14.76 -20.94 -13.09
N SER A 514 14.32 -22.03 -13.73
CA SER A 514 13.62 -21.93 -15.01
C SER A 514 12.21 -21.36 -14.80
N ILE A 515 11.84 -20.43 -15.68
CA ILE A 515 10.50 -19.79 -15.74
C ILE A 515 9.73 -20.18 -17.03
N GLN A 516 10.22 -21.17 -17.77
CA GLN A 516 9.61 -21.57 -19.03
C GLN A 516 8.39 -22.47 -18.79
N ASN A 517 7.21 -22.03 -19.27
CA ASN A 517 5.95 -22.77 -19.17
C ASN A 517 5.57 -23.11 -17.72
N THR A 518 6.01 -22.29 -16.78
CA THR A 518 5.73 -22.43 -15.34
C THR A 518 4.72 -21.38 -14.90
N ASP A 519 4.47 -21.38 -13.60
CA ASP A 519 3.84 -20.28 -12.89
C ASP A 519 4.86 -19.17 -12.64
N VAL A 520 4.51 -17.92 -12.98
CA VAL A 520 5.43 -16.78 -13.03
C VAL A 520 4.85 -15.57 -12.33
N VAL A 521 5.71 -14.87 -11.59
CA VAL A 521 5.38 -13.61 -10.92
C VAL A 521 6.28 -12.53 -11.49
N ILE A 522 5.67 -11.41 -11.87
CA ILE A 522 6.41 -10.21 -12.28
C ILE A 522 6.35 -9.21 -11.14
N TRP A 523 7.52 -8.83 -10.64
CA TRP A 523 7.66 -7.63 -9.83
C TRP A 523 7.98 -6.44 -10.73
N TYR A 524 7.22 -5.36 -10.60
CA TYR A 524 7.36 -4.14 -11.40
C TYR A 524 7.55 -2.95 -10.48
N GLY A 525 8.72 -2.32 -10.53
CA GLY A 525 9.06 -1.09 -9.82
C GLY A 525 8.78 0.15 -10.66
N ALA A 526 8.12 1.14 -10.05
CA ALA A 526 8.08 2.51 -10.56
C ALA A 526 8.78 3.44 -9.57
N HIS A 527 9.52 4.41 -10.10
CA HIS A 527 10.39 5.31 -9.35
C HIS A 527 10.04 6.76 -9.68
N PHE A 528 9.65 7.51 -8.67
CA PHE A 528 9.20 8.89 -8.80
C PHE A 528 10.06 9.80 -7.91
N THR A 529 10.47 10.96 -8.43
CA THR A 529 11.19 11.98 -7.65
C THR A 529 10.24 13.12 -7.34
N HIS A 530 10.06 13.40 -6.06
CA HIS A 530 9.21 14.46 -5.57
C HIS A 530 10.06 15.66 -5.17
N ASP A 531 9.83 16.78 -5.85
CA ASP A 531 10.33 18.10 -5.46
C ASP A 531 9.13 19.04 -5.30
N VAL A 532 8.69 19.20 -4.06
CA VAL A 532 7.49 19.99 -3.71
C VAL A 532 7.65 21.46 -4.09
N GLN A 533 8.89 21.98 -4.17
CA GLN A 533 9.13 23.38 -4.53
C GLN A 533 8.93 23.66 -6.02
N HIS A 534 8.97 22.60 -6.85
CA HIS A 534 8.86 22.68 -8.30
C HIS A 534 7.60 22.00 -8.84
N GLU A 535 6.63 21.68 -7.99
CA GLU A 535 5.32 21.19 -8.43
C GLU A 535 4.58 22.25 -9.25
N ALA A 536 3.99 21.83 -10.38
CA ALA A 536 3.22 22.73 -11.22
C ALA A 536 1.98 23.25 -10.48
N PRO A 537 1.62 24.55 -10.64
CA PRO A 537 0.42 25.10 -10.01
C PRO A 537 -0.84 24.29 -10.35
N GLY A 538 -1.61 23.92 -9.33
CA GLY A 538 -2.82 23.09 -9.48
C GLY A 538 -2.56 21.59 -9.62
N SER A 539 -1.31 21.14 -9.55
CA SER A 539 -0.97 19.75 -9.26
C SER A 539 -1.01 19.51 -7.74
N HIS A 540 -1.46 18.33 -7.33
CA HIS A 540 -1.59 17.93 -5.92
C HIS A 540 -0.85 16.64 -5.62
N GLY A 541 0.01 16.20 -6.54
CA GLY A 541 0.79 15.00 -6.47
C GLY A 541 1.03 14.38 -7.84
N HIS A 542 1.46 13.13 -7.85
CA HIS A 542 1.87 12.43 -9.06
C HIS A 542 1.36 10.99 -9.07
N ILE A 543 1.16 10.42 -10.26
CA ILE A 543 0.69 9.05 -10.44
C ILE A 543 1.68 8.29 -11.33
N VAL A 544 2.03 7.08 -10.90
CA VAL A 544 2.83 6.12 -11.69
C VAL A 544 2.06 4.81 -11.85
N GLY A 545 2.49 3.99 -12.80
CA GLY A 545 2.07 2.61 -12.94
C GLY A 545 1.98 2.14 -14.39
N PRO A 546 2.20 0.83 -14.63
CA PRO A 546 2.24 0.29 -15.98
C PRO A 546 0.85 0.22 -16.61
N VAL A 547 0.77 -0.14 -17.88
CA VAL A 547 -0.47 -0.56 -18.54
C VAL A 547 -0.40 -2.05 -18.84
N LEU A 548 -1.39 -2.81 -18.39
CA LEU A 548 -1.51 -4.23 -18.70
C LEU A 548 -2.51 -4.39 -19.83
N LYS A 549 -2.04 -4.76 -21.03
CA LYS A 549 -2.87 -4.80 -22.24
C LYS A 549 -3.01 -6.22 -22.78
N PRO A 550 -4.22 -6.71 -23.06
CA PRO A 550 -4.41 -8.06 -23.59
C PRO A 550 -3.81 -8.19 -24.99
N VAL A 551 -3.36 -9.41 -25.30
CA VAL A 551 -2.76 -9.83 -26.57
C VAL A 551 -3.39 -11.15 -26.95
N ASN A 552 -3.92 -11.24 -28.19
CA ASN A 552 -4.56 -12.45 -28.73
C ASN A 552 -5.64 -13.06 -27.81
N TRP A 553 -6.41 -12.22 -27.10
CA TRP A 553 -7.39 -12.66 -26.09
C TRP A 553 -8.73 -13.11 -26.66
#